data_AF-A0A7J9VXM6-F1
#
_entry.id   AF-A0A7J9VXM6-F1
#
_cell.length_a   1.000
_cell.length_b   1.000
_cell.length_c   1.000
_cell.angle_alpha   90.00
_cell.angle_beta   90.00
_cell.angle_gamma   90.00
#
_symmetry.space_group_name_H-M   'P 1'
#
loop_
_entity.id
_entity.type
_entity.pdbx_description
1 polymer ?
#
loop_
_entity_poly.entity_id
_entity_poly.type
_entity_poly.pdbx_seq_one_letter_code
_entity_poly.pdbx_strand_id
1 'polypeptide(L)'
;MAREESERFKPFRYDEIVARDKANLDITWLRDPALDDGDDLLPPEVIAQEIVDDLQAALSEFAAVAEALQATRSGEVTDPTPGRGEP
;
A
#
# COMPACT_ATOMS: atom_id res chain seq x y z
N MET A 1 40.80 -24.82 -3.95
CA MET A 1 39.48 -25.25 -3.44
C MET A 1 38.45 -24.28 -4.04
N ALA A 2 37.64 -24.75 -4.99
CA ALA A 2 36.55 -23.94 -5.55
C ALA A 2 35.33 -24.04 -4.61
N ARG A 3 34.60 -22.95 -4.42
CA ARG A 3 33.35 -22.93 -3.66
C ARG A 3 32.24 -23.58 -4.50
N GLU A 4 31.49 -24.50 -3.91
CA GLU A 4 30.36 -25.17 -4.56
C GLU A 4 29.10 -24.28 -4.53
N GLU A 5 28.23 -24.43 -5.53
CA GLU A 5 26.95 -23.72 -5.63
C GLU A 5 26.07 -24.04 -4.41
N SER A 6 25.49 -23.01 -3.80
CA SER A 6 24.56 -23.14 -2.67
C SER A 6 23.43 -22.13 -2.81
N GLU A 7 22.42 -22.21 -1.93
CA GLU A 7 21.23 -21.33 -1.96
C GLU A 7 21.58 -19.83 -2.11
N ARG A 8 22.67 -19.39 -1.48
CA ARG A 8 23.15 -18.00 -1.51
C ARG A 8 24.42 -17.80 -2.33
N PHE A 9 24.83 -18.76 -3.13
CA PHE A 9 26.02 -18.64 -3.96
C PHE A 9 25.83 -19.36 -5.28
N LYS A 10 25.75 -18.59 -6.36
CA LYS A 10 25.75 -19.11 -7.72
C LYS A 10 26.98 -18.62 -8.50
N PRO A 11 27.85 -19.51 -9.00
CA PRO A 11 28.97 -19.10 -9.84
C PRO A 11 28.48 -18.77 -11.25
N PHE A 12 28.97 -17.66 -11.82
CA PHE A 12 28.73 -17.26 -13.21
C PHE A 12 30.05 -17.26 -13.98
N ARG A 13 30.06 -17.80 -15.19
CA ARG A 13 31.24 -17.81 -16.07
C ARG A 13 31.35 -16.46 -16.79
N TYR A 14 32.57 -16.14 -17.21
CA TYR A 14 32.86 -14.91 -17.96
C TYR A 14 31.97 -14.76 -19.21
N ASP A 15 31.80 -15.83 -19.97
CA ASP A 15 30.99 -15.83 -21.20
C ASP A 15 29.52 -15.52 -20.92
N GLU A 16 29.00 -15.95 -19.76
CA GLU A 16 27.62 -15.68 -19.34
C GLU A 16 27.42 -14.23 -18.92
N ILE A 17 28.45 -13.59 -18.36
CA ILE A 17 28.40 -12.19 -17.95
C ILE A 17 28.52 -11.28 -19.17
N VAL A 18 29.46 -11.56 -20.08
CA VAL A 18 29.73 -10.71 -21.25
C VAL A 18 28.62 -10.75 -22.29
N ALA A 19 27.85 -11.83 -22.34
CA ALA A 19 26.67 -11.95 -23.20
C ALA A 19 25.46 -11.12 -22.73
N ARG A 20 25.47 -10.61 -21.48
CA ARG A 20 24.40 -9.75 -20.95
C ARG A 20 24.52 -8.34 -21.52
N ASP A 21 23.40 -7.61 -21.52
CA ASP A 21 23.41 -6.20 -21.87
C ASP A 21 24.44 -5.45 -21.02
N LYS A 22 25.41 -4.82 -21.69
CA LYS A 22 26.50 -4.03 -21.10
C LYS A 22 27.33 -4.78 -20.05
N ALA A 23 27.37 -6.11 -20.09
CA ALA A 23 27.98 -6.93 -19.05
C ALA A 23 27.47 -6.58 -17.64
N ASN A 24 26.17 -6.29 -17.51
CA ASN A 24 25.56 -5.90 -16.24
C ASN A 24 25.77 -6.98 -15.15
N LEU A 25 26.42 -6.57 -14.06
CA LEU A 25 26.74 -7.40 -12.89
C LEU A 25 25.64 -7.42 -11.83
N ASP A 26 24.59 -6.62 -12.00
CA ASP A 26 23.39 -6.68 -11.16
C ASP A 26 22.58 -7.93 -11.51
N ILE A 27 23.00 -9.06 -10.95
CA ILE A 27 22.44 -10.39 -11.22
C ILE A 27 21.66 -10.84 -10.00
N THR A 28 20.34 -10.78 -10.09
CA THR A 28 19.44 -11.44 -9.13
C THR A 28 19.22 -12.89 -9.58
N TRP A 29 19.65 -13.87 -8.78
CA TRP A 29 19.44 -15.30 -9.07
C TRP A 29 18.59 -16.02 -8.03
N LEU A 30 18.44 -15.44 -6.84
CA LEU A 30 17.58 -15.96 -5.80
C LEU A 30 16.27 -15.19 -5.87
N ARG A 31 15.19 -15.89 -6.23
CA ARG A 31 13.83 -15.39 -6.07
C ARG A 31 13.32 -15.89 -4.73
N ASP A 32 12.85 -14.98 -3.88
CA ASP A 32 12.22 -15.34 -2.62
C ASP A 32 10.84 -15.96 -2.93
N PRO A 33 10.54 -17.20 -2.50
CA PRO A 33 9.22 -17.79 -2.68
C PRO A 33 8.11 -17.05 -1.92
N ALA A 34 8.44 -16.22 -0.93
CA ALA A 34 7.47 -15.32 -0.29
C ALA A 34 7.15 -14.07 -1.13
N LEU A 35 7.83 -13.86 -2.26
CA LEU A 35 7.53 -12.81 -3.24
C LEU A 35 6.71 -13.34 -4.44
N ASP A 36 6.26 -14.59 -4.39
CA ASP A 36 5.40 -15.21 -5.41
C ASP A 36 3.99 -14.61 -5.44
N ASP A 37 3.60 -13.84 -4.40
CA ASP A 37 2.42 -12.96 -4.44
C ASP A 37 2.49 -11.92 -5.57
N GLY A 38 3.67 -11.73 -6.17
CA GLY A 38 3.99 -10.83 -7.28
C GLY A 38 3.62 -11.35 -8.68
N ASP A 39 3.65 -12.66 -8.90
CA ASP A 39 3.44 -13.28 -10.21
C ASP A 39 1.96 -13.67 -10.45
N ASP A 40 1.13 -13.66 -9.40
CA ASP A 40 -0.34 -13.83 -9.43
C ASP A 40 -1.11 -12.49 -9.40
N LEU A 41 -0.44 -11.35 -9.63
CA LEU A 41 -1.12 -10.07 -9.72
C LEU A 41 -2.04 -10.03 -10.95
N LEU A 42 -3.29 -9.65 -10.71
CA LEU A 42 -4.25 -9.30 -11.74
C LEU A 42 -3.64 -8.24 -12.69
N PRO A 43 -4.14 -8.11 -13.93
CA PRO A 43 -3.68 -7.08 -14.84
C PRO A 43 -3.65 -5.69 -14.16
N PRO A 44 -2.66 -4.84 -14.46
CA PRO A 44 -2.50 -3.53 -13.81
C PRO A 44 -3.77 -2.67 -13.84
N GLU A 45 -4.56 -2.81 -14.90
CA GLU A 45 -5.82 -2.10 -15.09
C GLU A 45 -6.88 -2.53 -14.06
N VAL A 46 -6.90 -3.82 -13.69
CA VAL A 46 -7.82 -4.37 -12.70
C VAL A 46 -7.44 -3.88 -11.31
N ILE A 47 -6.16 -3.96 -10.97
CA ILE A 47 -5.63 -3.47 -9.68
C ILE A 47 -5.92 -1.98 -9.50
N ALA A 48 -5.68 -1.18 -10.55
CA ALA A 48 -5.94 0.25 -10.50
C ALA A 48 -7.43 0.55 -10.26
N GLN A 49 -8.33 -0.21 -10.88
CA GLN A 49 -9.76 -0.04 -10.68
C GLN A 49 -10.18 -0.42 -9.24
N GLU A 50 -9.72 -1.55 -8.72
CA GLU A 50 -10.02 -1.97 -7.34
C GLU A 50 -9.54 -0.95 -6.31
N ILE A 51 -8.32 -0.42 -6.48
CA ILE A 51 -7.78 0.63 -5.60
C ILE A 51 -8.68 1.88 -5.63
N VAL A 52 -9.15 2.30 -6.81
CA VAL A 52 -10.01 3.47 -6.94
C VAL A 52 -11.35 3.24 -6.23
N ASP A 53 -11.95 2.07 -6.41
CA ASP A 53 -13.24 1.73 -5.82
C ASP A 53 -13.14 1.68 -4.28
N ASP A 54 -12.10 1.05 -3.75
CA ASP A 54 -11.84 0.96 -2.31
C ASP A 54 -11.61 2.34 -1.68
N LEU A 55 -10.81 3.19 -2.34
CA LEU A 55 -10.56 4.56 -1.87
C LEU A 55 -11.83 5.42 -1.90
N GLN A 56 -12.68 5.26 -2.91
CA GLN A 56 -13.96 5.96 -2.99
C GLN A 56 -14.91 5.54 -1.86
N ALA A 57 -14.99 4.23 -1.57
CA ALA A 57 -15.78 3.72 -0.46
C ALA A 57 -15.30 4.29 0.88
N ALA A 58 -14.00 4.22 1.14
CA ALA A 58 -13.40 4.75 2.37
C ALA A 58 -13.64 6.27 2.52
N LEU A 59 -13.52 7.04 1.44
CA LEU A 59 -13.80 8.47 1.46
C LEU A 59 -15.27 8.77 1.76
N SER A 60 -16.21 8.00 1.18
CA SER A 60 -17.64 8.15 1.45
C SER A 60 -17.96 7.86 2.92
N GLU A 61 -17.35 6.83 3.51
CA GLU A 61 -17.52 6.51 4.92
C GLU A 61 -17.00 7.64 5.82
N PHE A 62 -15.81 8.18 5.52
CA PHE A 62 -15.28 9.31 6.28
C PHE A 62 -16.14 10.57 6.16
N ALA A 63 -16.70 10.84 4.98
CA ALA A 63 -17.62 11.95 4.79
C ALA A 63 -18.88 11.79 5.66
N ALA A 64 -19.49 10.60 5.66
CA ALA A 64 -20.65 10.31 6.50
C ALA A 64 -20.35 10.48 8.00
N VAL A 65 -19.19 10.02 8.46
CA VAL A 65 -18.74 10.22 9.85
C VAL A 65 -18.56 11.71 10.16
N ALA A 66 -17.94 12.48 9.26
CA ALA A 66 -17.74 13.91 9.45
C ALA A 66 -19.08 14.67 9.54
N GLU A 67 -20.05 14.33 8.70
CA GLU A 67 -21.41 14.90 8.74
C GLU A 67 -22.11 14.58 10.06
N ALA A 68 -22.06 13.31 10.51
CA ALA A 68 -22.66 12.90 11.77
C ALA A 68 -22.07 13.66 12.98
N LEU A 69 -20.75 13.90 12.98
CA LEU A 69 -20.07 14.67 14.01
C LEU A 69 -20.46 16.16 13.98
N GLN A 70 -20.65 16.74 12.79
CA GLN A 70 -21.13 18.13 12.66
C GLN A 70 -22.57 18.27 13.13
N ALA A 71 -23.46 17.33 12.77
CA ALA A 71 -24.85 17.31 13.24
C ALA A 71 -24.93 17.21 14.77
N THR A 72 -24.07 16.39 15.37
CA THR A 72 -23.94 16.30 16.84
C THR A 72 -23.50 17.63 17.45
N ARG A 73 -22.49 18.30 16.86
CA ARG A 73 -22.02 19.61 17.33
C ARG A 73 -23.10 20.69 17.25
N SER A 74 -23.93 20.68 16.21
CA SER A 74 -25.03 21.64 16.04
C SER A 74 -26.17 21.46 17.04
N GLY A 75 -26.27 20.30 17.71
CA GLY A 75 -27.24 20.03 18.77
C GLY A 75 -26.87 20.60 20.15
N GLU A 76 -25.63 21.06 20.36
CA GLU A 76 -25.11 21.47 21.68
C GLU A 76 -25.06 23.00 21.89
N VAL A 77 -25.95 23.76 21.24
CA VAL A 77 -26.09 25.21 21.47
C VAL A 77 -27.57 25.59 21.60
N THR A 78 -28.18 25.27 22.73
CA THR A 78 -29.24 26.07 23.38
C THR A 78 -29.51 25.52 24.78
N ASP A 79 -28.74 25.93 25.78
CA ASP A 79 -29.31 26.09 27.12
C ASP A 79 -29.53 27.59 27.33
N PRO A 80 -30.76 28.11 27.18
CA PRO A 80 -31.04 29.47 27.60
C PRO A 80 -31.06 29.46 29.13
N THR A 81 -29.94 29.86 29.74
CA THR A 81 -29.89 30.21 31.17
C THR A 81 -31.12 31.06 31.49
N PRO A 82 -32.07 30.59 32.32
CA PRO A 82 -33.19 31.43 32.69
C PRO A 82 -32.63 32.54 33.57
N GLY A 83 -32.64 33.75 33.02
CA GLY A 83 -32.26 34.95 33.74
C GLY A 83 -33.08 35.05 35.01
N ARG A 84 -32.42 34.83 36.14
CA ARG A 84 -32.93 35.25 37.45
C ARG A 84 -32.80 36.78 37.51
N GLY A 85 -33.67 37.46 36.77
CA GLY A 85 -34.19 38.74 37.21
C GLY A 85 -35.28 38.43 38.22
N GLU A 86 -35.12 38.93 39.43
CA GLU A 86 -36.08 39.80 40.13
C GLU A 86 -35.38 40.29 41.43
N PRO A 87 -35.68 41.52 41.88
CA PRO A 87 -34.87 42.29 42.84
C PRO A 87 -34.86 41.76 44.28
#